data_AF-A0A6J1PCG6-F1
#
_entry.id   AF-A0A6J1PCG6-F1
#
_cell.length_a   1.000
_cell.length_b   1.000
_cell.length_c   1.000
_cell.angle_alpha   90.00
_cell.angle_beta   90.00
_cell.angle_gamma   90.00
#
_symmetry.space_group_name_H-M   'P 1'
#
loop_
_entity.id
_entity.type
_entity.pdbx_description
1 polymer ?
#
loop_
_entity_poly.entity_id
_entity_poly.type
_entity_poly.pdbx_seq_one_letter_code
_entity_poly.pdbx_strand_id
1 'polypeptide(L)'
;MYSDCGTTFIGADAALKKMFIQSSQEHQRIAQILQHDCTRWEFNPPGAPHMGGKWEVVVKSVKFHLRRTIGETLLTTEELTTLLTQIEAILNSRPLEPLSDDPEDVSALAPGHFLIGGPITTIPEPSLIDLATSRLSR
;
A
#
# COMPACT_ATOMS: atom_id res chain seq x y z
N MET A 1 4.69 -8.55 -8.77
CA MET A 1 4.23 -7.15 -8.94
C MET A 1 3.54 -7.01 -10.28
N TYR A 2 2.43 -6.29 -10.36
CA TYR A 2 1.67 -6.06 -11.59
C TYR A 2 1.54 -4.56 -11.88
N SER A 3 1.56 -4.16 -13.15
CA SER A 3 1.22 -2.80 -13.60
C SER A 3 0.54 -2.81 -14.97
N ASP A 4 -0.05 -1.68 -15.35
CA ASP A 4 -0.44 -1.44 -16.74
C ASP A 4 0.79 -1.16 -17.63
N CYS A 5 0.58 -1.15 -18.94
CA CYS A 5 1.60 -0.84 -19.95
C CYS A 5 1.86 0.67 -20.12
N GLY A 6 1.61 1.48 -19.09
CA GLY A 6 1.92 2.90 -19.09
C GLY A 6 3.40 3.14 -19.39
N THR A 7 3.69 4.16 -20.20
CA THR A 7 5.05 4.43 -20.69
C THR A 7 6.05 4.65 -19.56
N THR A 8 5.62 5.25 -18.45
CA THR A 8 6.42 5.40 -17.23
C THR A 8 6.84 4.05 -16.65
N PHE A 9 5.93 3.07 -16.57
CA PHE A 9 6.23 1.74 -16.04
C PHE A 9 7.11 0.92 -16.98
N ILE A 10 6.86 1.00 -18.29
CA ILE A 10 7.71 0.36 -19.31
C ILE A 10 9.14 0.91 -19.26
N GLY A 11 9.29 2.23 -19.14
CA GLY A 11 10.60 2.88 -18.99
C GLY A 11 11.30 2.48 -17.69
N ALA A 12 10.56 2.40 -16.58
CA ALA A 12 11.07 1.99 -15.29
C ALA A 12 11.55 0.52 -15.28
N ASP A 13 10.81 -0.41 -15.90
CA ASP A 13 11.24 -1.80 -16.06
C ASP A 13 12.56 -1.91 -16.84
N ALA A 14 12.68 -1.19 -17.96
CA ALA A 14 13.91 -1.15 -18.73
C ALA A 14 15.09 -0.56 -17.93
N ALA A 15 14.84 0.52 -17.17
CA ALA A 15 15.85 1.14 -16.32
C ALA A 15 16.33 0.22 -15.19
N LEU A 16 15.40 -0.45 -14.48
CA LEU A 16 15.72 -1.38 -13.39
C LEU A 16 16.51 -2.58 -13.90
N LYS A 17 16.10 -3.19 -15.02
CA LYS A 17 16.85 -4.29 -15.65
C LYS A 17 18.29 -3.88 -15.99
N LYS A 18 18.47 -2.67 -16.50
CA LYS A 18 19.79 -2.10 -16.78
C LYS A 18 20.60 -1.92 -15.49
N MET A 19 20.00 -1.38 -14.43
CA MET A 19 20.67 -1.21 -13.13
C MET A 19 21.12 -2.54 -12.52
N PHE A 20 20.27 -3.57 -12.53
CA PHE A 20 20.61 -4.89 -11.98
C PHE A 20 21.77 -5.57 -12.71
N ILE A 21 21.94 -5.29 -14.00
CA ILE A 21 23.06 -5.82 -14.80
C ILE A 21 24.32 -4.95 -14.64
N GLN A 22 24.18 -3.63 -14.62
CA GLN A 22 25.29 -2.70 -14.87
C GLN A 22 25.91 -2.07 -13.62
N SER A 23 25.39 -2.30 -12.41
CA SER A 23 25.70 -1.38 -11.31
C SER A 23 25.93 -2.00 -9.94
N SER A 24 26.33 -1.10 -9.01
CA SER A 24 26.93 -1.27 -7.68
C SER A 24 26.56 -2.52 -6.86
N GLN A 25 27.40 -2.81 -5.86
CA GLN A 25 27.16 -3.87 -4.87
C GLN A 25 25.75 -3.80 -4.26
N GLU A 26 25.21 -2.60 -4.06
CA GLU A 26 23.83 -2.38 -3.61
C GLU A 26 22.77 -2.89 -4.60
N HIS A 27 22.87 -2.55 -5.88
CA HIS A 27 21.90 -3.00 -6.90
C HIS A 27 21.96 -4.50 -7.10
N GLN A 28 23.15 -5.11 -7.02
CA GLN A 28 23.32 -6.56 -7.05
C GLN A 28 22.67 -7.22 -5.83
N ARG A 29 22.82 -6.64 -4.64
CA ARG A 29 22.17 -7.13 -3.42
C ARG A 29 20.65 -7.07 -3.54
N ILE A 30 20.10 -5.96 -4.04
CA ILE A 30 18.65 -5.82 -4.27
C ILE A 30 18.17 -6.88 -5.28
N ALA A 31 18.87 -7.07 -6.40
CA ALA A 31 18.53 -8.07 -7.40
C ALA A 31 18.52 -9.50 -6.83
N GLN A 32 19.48 -9.83 -5.97
CA GLN A 32 19.54 -11.12 -5.29
C GLN A 32 18.36 -11.33 -4.34
N ILE A 33 17.97 -10.31 -3.56
CA ILE A 33 16.81 -10.38 -2.68
C ILE A 33 15.54 -10.60 -3.51
N LEU A 34 15.33 -9.81 -4.56
CA LEU A 34 14.15 -9.95 -5.42
C LEU A 34 14.09 -11.32 -6.10
N GLN A 35 15.24 -11.88 -6.50
CA GLN A 35 15.33 -13.23 -7.07
C GLN A 35 15.01 -14.31 -6.03
N HIS A 36 15.56 -14.19 -4.82
CA HIS A 36 15.29 -15.10 -3.71
C HIS A 36 13.79 -15.10 -3.35
N ASP A 37 13.18 -13.93 -3.30
CA ASP A 37 11.76 -13.75 -2.98
C ASP A 37 10.84 -14.04 -4.18
N CYS A 38 11.40 -14.52 -5.30
CA CYS A 38 10.67 -14.82 -6.54
C CYS A 38 9.81 -13.66 -7.04
N THR A 39 10.27 -12.42 -6.84
CA THR A 39 9.54 -11.21 -7.22
C THR A 39 9.66 -10.97 -8.72
N ARG A 40 8.57 -11.22 -9.46
CA ARG A 40 8.44 -10.90 -10.89
C ARG A 40 7.61 -9.64 -11.10
N TRP A 41 8.04 -8.75 -11.99
CA TRP A 41 7.20 -7.66 -12.49
C TRP A 41 6.51 -8.08 -13.79
N GLU A 42 5.18 -8.05 -13.79
CA GLU A 42 4.32 -8.40 -14.91
C GLU A 42 3.48 -7.22 -15.37
N PHE A 43 3.22 -7.17 -16.68
CA PHE A 43 2.36 -6.17 -17.29
C PHE A 43 1.03 -6.80 -17.70
N ASN A 44 -0.05 -6.02 -17.58
CA ASN A 44 -1.33 -6.42 -18.13
C ASN A 44 -1.23 -6.66 -19.64
N PRO A 45 -1.96 -7.64 -20.21
CA PRO A 45 -2.04 -7.80 -21.65
C PRO A 45 -2.47 -6.49 -22.34
N PRO A 46 -1.92 -6.15 -23.52
CA PRO A 46 -2.36 -5.00 -24.28
C PRO A 46 -3.89 -5.04 -24.52
N GLY A 47 -4.57 -3.93 -24.27
CA GLY A 47 -6.02 -3.84 -24.45
C GLY A 47 -6.86 -4.53 -23.37
N ALA A 48 -6.27 -4.95 -22.24
CA ALA A 48 -6.98 -5.54 -21.10
C ALA A 48 -7.03 -4.59 -19.87
N PRO A 49 -7.63 -3.39 -19.96
CA PRO A 49 -7.65 -2.43 -18.85
C PRO A 49 -8.38 -2.96 -17.61
N HIS A 50 -9.35 -3.86 -17.79
CA HIS A 50 -10.09 -4.47 -16.69
C HIS A 50 -9.20 -5.24 -15.70
N MET A 51 -8.03 -5.72 -16.12
CA MET A 51 -7.07 -6.37 -15.22
C MET A 51 -6.50 -5.40 -14.18
N GLY A 52 -6.62 -4.08 -14.42
CA GLY A 52 -6.29 -3.03 -13.46
C GLY A 52 -7.41 -2.54 -12.57
N GLY A 53 -8.63 -3.06 -12.73
CA GLY A 53 -9.80 -2.53 -12.03
C GLY A 53 -9.67 -2.48 -10.51
N LYS A 54 -8.98 -3.45 -9.89
CA LYS A 54 -8.80 -3.49 -8.43
C LYS A 54 -8.04 -2.27 -7.90
N TRP A 55 -6.87 -1.96 -8.46
CA TRP A 55 -6.09 -0.80 -8.02
C TRP A 55 -6.68 0.52 -8.52
N GLU A 56 -7.33 0.52 -9.68
CA GLU A 56 -8.03 1.71 -10.18
C GLU A 56 -9.17 2.15 -9.25
N VAL A 57 -9.93 1.20 -8.68
CA VAL A 57 -10.95 1.48 -7.67
C VAL A 57 -10.33 2.10 -6.42
N VAL A 58 -9.18 1.59 -5.95
CA VAL A 58 -8.47 2.17 -4.80
C VAL A 58 -7.98 3.58 -5.11
N VAL A 59 -7.38 3.81 -6.29
CA VAL A 59 -6.95 5.14 -6.75
C VAL A 59 -8.12 6.11 -6.83
N LYS A 60 -9.29 5.65 -7.29
CA LYS A 60 -10.52 6.45 -7.31
C LYS A 60 -10.95 6.87 -5.90
N SER A 61 -10.89 5.96 -4.93
CA SER A 61 -11.22 6.25 -3.53
C SER A 61 -10.25 7.25 -2.88
N VAL A 62 -8.95 7.13 -3.14
CA VAL A 62 -7.95 8.12 -2.66
C VAL A 62 -8.26 9.51 -3.24
N LYS A 63 -8.49 9.61 -4.56
CA LYS A 63 -8.83 10.87 -5.22
C LYS A 63 -10.14 11.48 -4.70
N PHE A 64 -11.12 10.63 -4.34
CA PHE A 64 -12.39 11.07 -3.75
C PHE A 64 -12.18 11.79 -2.42
N HIS A 65 -11.31 11.26 -1.55
CA HIS A 65 -10.98 11.91 -0.27
C HIS A 65 -10.12 13.16 -0.47
N LEU A 66 -9.08 13.10 -1.32
CA LEU A 66 -8.23 14.27 -1.60
C LEU A 66 -9.04 15.48 -2.08
N ARG A 67 -9.95 15.29 -3.06
CA ARG A 67 -10.83 16.37 -3.54
C ARG A 67 -11.74 16.90 -2.44
N ARG A 68 -12.22 16.00 -1.58
CA ARG A 68 -12.97 16.25 -0.32
C ARG A 68 -12.28 17.24 0.60
N THR A 69 -11.03 16.91 0.89
CA THR A 69 -10.32 17.50 2.02
C THR A 69 -9.50 18.73 1.63
N ILE A 70 -8.90 18.74 0.44
CA ILE A 70 -7.99 19.82 0.02
C ILE A 70 -8.77 21.05 -0.46
N GLY A 71 -9.85 20.84 -1.22
CA GLY A 71 -10.51 21.92 -1.96
C GLY A 71 -9.53 22.63 -2.90
N GLU A 72 -9.41 23.95 -2.75
CA GLU A 72 -8.50 24.82 -3.52
C GLU A 72 -7.18 25.12 -2.79
N THR A 73 -6.92 24.47 -1.64
CA THR A 73 -5.75 24.75 -0.80
C THR A 73 -4.48 24.16 -1.42
N LEU A 74 -3.38 24.92 -1.41
CA LEU A 74 -2.06 24.39 -1.74
C LEU A 74 -1.41 23.81 -0.49
N LEU A 75 -1.03 22.54 -0.55
CA LEU A 75 -0.36 21.83 0.55
C LEU A 75 1.14 21.78 0.32
N THR A 76 1.91 21.87 1.41
CA THR A 76 3.32 21.47 1.41
C THR A 76 3.44 19.96 1.23
N THR A 77 4.66 19.48 0.95
CA THR A 77 4.92 18.02 0.87
C THR A 77 4.61 17.31 2.18
N GLU A 78 4.90 17.94 3.32
CA GLU A 78 4.68 17.38 4.65
C GLU A 78 3.17 17.30 4.97
N GLU A 79 2.43 18.34 4.62
CA GLU A 79 0.96 18.39 4.77
C GLU A 79 0.28 17.36 3.87
N LEU A 80 0.69 17.25 2.61
CA LEU A 80 0.17 16.24 1.69
C LEU A 80 0.47 14.82 2.17
N THR A 81 1.68 14.57 2.67
CA THR A 81 2.08 13.27 3.22
C THR A 81 1.20 12.90 4.41
N THR A 82 1.02 13.83 5.36
CA THR A 82 0.16 13.64 6.53
C THR A 82 -1.28 13.32 6.10
N LEU A 83 -1.82 14.07 5.14
CA LEU A 83 -3.16 13.84 4.62
C LEU A 83 -3.28 12.47 3.94
N LEU A 84 -2.30 12.07 3.13
CA LEU A 84 -2.30 10.75 2.48
C LEU A 84 -2.27 9.62 3.50
N THR A 85 -1.49 9.74 4.58
CA THR A 85 -1.47 8.77 5.68
C THR A 85 -2.84 8.67 6.37
N GLN A 86 -3.52 9.79 6.60
CA GLN A 86 -4.88 9.77 7.15
C GLN A 86 -5.88 9.11 6.21
N ILE A 87 -5.81 9.40 4.90
CA ILE A 87 -6.66 8.77 3.89
C ILE A 87 -6.39 7.26 3.82
N GLU A 88 -5.13 6.83 3.88
CA GLU A 88 -4.75 5.43 3.93
C GLU A 88 -5.38 4.73 5.15
N ALA A 89 -5.27 5.32 6.34
CA ALA A 89 -5.87 4.78 7.57
C ALA A 89 -7.39 4.62 7.44
N ILE A 90 -8.07 5.62 6.86
CA ILE A 90 -9.51 5.57 6.57
C ILE A 90 -9.84 4.43 5.60
N LEU A 91 -9.11 4.34 4.48
CA LEU A 91 -9.37 3.33 3.46
C LEU A 91 -9.12 1.92 3.98
N ASN A 92 -8.13 1.71 4.85
CA ASN A 92 -7.85 0.41 5.44
C ASN A 92 -8.76 0.06 6.62
N SER A 93 -9.40 1.05 7.25
CA SER A 93 -10.35 0.83 8.36
C SER A 93 -11.82 0.82 7.92
N ARG A 94 -12.09 1.06 6.62
CA ARG A 94 -13.47 1.10 6.12
C ARG A 94 -14.14 -0.28 6.21
N PRO A 95 -15.42 -0.35 6.64
CA PRO A 95 -16.19 -1.59 6.59
C PRO A 95 -16.27 -2.17 5.17
N LEU A 96 -16.09 -3.49 5.05
CA LEU A 96 -16.32 -4.28 3.84
C LEU A 96 -17.71 -4.91 3.83
N GLU A 97 -18.37 -4.92 4.98
CA GLU A 97 -19.71 -5.45 5.19
C GLU A 97 -20.57 -4.43 5.97
N PRO A 98 -21.90 -4.54 5.90
CA PRO A 98 -22.80 -3.81 6.78
C PRO A 98 -22.49 -4.11 8.25
N LEU A 99 -22.73 -3.15 9.13
CA LEU A 99 -22.64 -3.37 10.58
C LEU A 99 -23.71 -4.37 11.02
N SER A 100 -23.40 -5.10 12.09
CA SER A 100 -24.34 -5.99 12.76
C SER A 100 -25.54 -5.20 13.32
N ASP A 101 -26.70 -5.84 13.35
CA ASP A 101 -27.89 -5.31 14.04
C ASP A 101 -27.82 -5.56 15.56
N ASP A 102 -26.85 -6.35 16.03
CA ASP A 102 -26.58 -6.58 17.45
C ASP A 102 -25.92 -5.33 18.07
N PRO A 103 -26.55 -4.66 19.06
CA PRO A 103 -25.98 -3.47 19.69
C PRO A 103 -24.66 -3.73 20.41
N GLU A 104 -24.34 -4.98 20.76
CA GLU A 104 -23.07 -5.35 21.40
C GLU A 104 -21.95 -5.62 20.38
N ASP A 105 -22.28 -5.79 19.09
CA ASP A 105 -21.30 -5.98 18.02
C ASP A 105 -21.15 -4.72 17.16
N VAL A 106 -20.23 -3.86 17.59
CA VAL A 106 -19.89 -2.62 16.89
C VAL A 106 -18.78 -2.80 15.85
N SER A 107 -18.32 -4.04 15.63
CA SER A 107 -17.19 -4.32 14.75
C SER A 107 -17.66 -4.61 13.32
N ALA A 108 -16.84 -4.25 12.34
CA ALA A 108 -17.05 -4.66 10.95
C ALA A 108 -15.73 -5.17 10.37
N LEU A 109 -15.82 -6.19 9.53
CA LEU A 109 -14.67 -6.64 8.76
C LEU A 109 -14.17 -5.49 7.86
N ALA A 110 -12.88 -5.19 7.95
CA ALA A 110 -12.21 -4.10 7.24
C ALA A 110 -10.91 -4.60 6.59
N PRO A 111 -10.37 -3.93 5.55
CA PRO A 111 -9.13 -4.37 4.92
C PRO A 111 -7.95 -4.56 5.89
N GLY A 112 -7.85 -3.70 6.91
CA GLY A 112 -6.83 -3.77 7.95
C GLY A 112 -6.82 -5.11 8.70
N HIS A 113 -7.97 -5.78 8.85
CA HIS A 113 -8.04 -7.09 9.48
C HIS A 113 -7.23 -8.15 8.73
N PHE A 114 -7.13 -8.06 7.41
CA PHE A 114 -6.32 -8.98 6.60
C PHE A 114 -4.83 -8.64 6.63
N LEU A 115 -4.46 -7.41 7.00
CA LEU A 115 -3.07 -6.94 6.99
C LEU A 115 -2.42 -7.04 8.37
N ILE A 116 -3.13 -6.59 9.41
CA ILE A 116 -2.61 -6.44 10.78
C ILE A 116 -3.55 -7.01 11.85
N GLY A 117 -4.67 -7.63 11.46
CA GLY A 117 -5.63 -8.22 12.40
C GLY A 117 -6.66 -7.26 13.01
N GLY A 118 -6.69 -5.99 12.60
CA GLY A 118 -7.66 -5.00 13.07
C GLY A 118 -7.75 -3.77 12.16
N PRO A 119 -8.70 -2.84 12.42
CA PRO A 119 -8.73 -1.56 11.73
C PRO A 119 -7.51 -0.71 12.12
N ILE A 120 -7.02 0.10 11.19
CA ILE A 120 -5.88 1.01 11.41
C ILE A 120 -6.40 2.29 12.07
N THR A 121 -6.77 2.19 13.34
CA THR A 121 -7.31 3.29 14.14
C THR A 121 -6.35 3.75 15.25
N THR A 122 -5.29 3.00 15.50
CA THR A 122 -4.32 3.27 16.56
C THR A 122 -2.97 3.73 15.99
N ILE A 123 -2.23 4.49 16.80
CA ILE A 123 -0.83 4.82 16.51
C ILE A 123 -0.06 3.50 16.45
N PRO A 124 0.81 3.27 15.44
CA PRO A 124 1.61 2.05 15.36
C PRO A 124 2.36 1.82 16.68
N GLU A 125 2.17 0.64 17.28
CA GLU A 125 2.96 0.26 18.44
C GLU A 125 4.44 0.12 18.05
N PRO A 126 5.37 0.50 18.93
CA PRO A 126 6.79 0.33 18.66
C PRO A 126 7.11 -1.15 18.41
N SER A 127 7.92 -1.41 17.38
CA SER A 127 8.36 -2.77 17.06
C SER A 127 9.02 -3.42 18.28
N LEU A 128 8.55 -4.62 18.63
CA LEU A 128 9.11 -5.43 19.71
C LEU A 128 10.15 -6.43 19.20
N ILE A 129 10.51 -6.38 17.91
CA ILE A 129 11.42 -7.35 17.28
C ILE A 129 12.81 -7.34 17.94
N ASP A 130 13.26 -6.17 18.39
CA ASP A 130 14.56 -6.01 19.07
C ASP A 130 14.46 -6.14 20.60
N LEU A 131 13.25 -6.36 21.14
CA LEU A 131 13.02 -6.51 22.58
C LEU A 131 13.25 -7.96 22.99
N ALA A 132 14.17 -8.15 23.94
CA ALA A 132 14.44 -9.47 24.50
C ALA A 132 13.14 -10.11 25.03
N THR A 133 12.89 -11.36 24.64
CA THR A 133 11.65 -12.09 24.95
C THR A 133 11.37 -12.17 26.46
N SER A 134 12.41 -12.12 27.29
CA SER A 134 12.31 -12.07 28.75
C SER A 134 11.68 -10.79 29.32
N ARG A 135 11.53 -9.74 28.49
CA ARG A 135 10.91 -8.46 28.84
C ARG A 135 9.48 -8.32 28.32
N LEU A 136 8.98 -9.31 27.59
CA LEU A 136 7.58 -9.38 27.19
C LEU A 136 6.78 -9.91 28.39
N SER A 137 5.94 -9.06 28.98
CA SER A 137 4.94 -9.52 29.95
C SER A 137 3.85 -10.29 29.23
N ARG A 138 3.46 -11.45 29.81
CA ARG A 138 2.36 -12.27 29.32
C ARG A 138 1.01 -11.55 29.45
#